data_AF-A0A3L6T2Y0-F1
#
_entry.id   AF-A0A3L6T2Y0-F1
#
_cell.length_a   1.000
_cell.length_b   1.000
_cell.length_c   1.000
_cell.angle_alpha   90.00
_cell.angle_beta   90.00
_cell.angle_gamma   90.00
#
_symmetry.space_group_name_H-M   'P 1'
#
loop_
_entity.id
_entity.type
_entity.pdbx_description
1 polymer ?
#
loop_
_entity_poly.entity_id
_entity_poly.type
_entity_poly.pdbx_seq_one_letter_code
_entity_poly.pdbx_strand_id
1 'polypeptide(L)' 'MADRYWDLFAGDGPERELPGHLLTYPVGVAADGAVTQLPGMEFFPDTQARVLGAKSDYLPPILTT' A
#
# COMPACT_ATOMS: atom_id res chain seq x y z
N MET A 1 -10.13 11.50 -4.45
CA MET A 1 -10.50 11.90 -3.06
C MET A 1 -9.72 11.04 -2.07
N ALA A 2 -9.79 9.72 -2.23
CA ALA A 2 -8.98 8.76 -1.47
C ALA A 2 -7.46 8.91 -1.69
N ASP A 3 -7.01 9.36 -2.87
CA ASP A 3 -5.58 9.61 -3.13
C ASP A 3 -5.03 10.73 -2.26
N ARG A 4 -5.79 11.83 -2.11
CA ARG A 4 -5.43 12.93 -1.21
C ARG A 4 -5.40 12.47 0.26
N TYR A 5 -6.22 11.50 0.63
CA TYR A 5 -6.21 10.97 2.00
C TYR A 5 -5.03 10.03 2.22
N TRP A 6 -4.60 9.29 1.20
CA TRP A 6 -3.35 8.55 1.23
C TRP A 6 -2.14 9.49 1.44
N ASP A 7 -2.08 10.61 0.71
CA ASP A 7 -0.98 11.58 0.86
C ASP A 7 -0.93 12.18 2.28
N LEU A 8 -2.11 12.42 2.90
CA LEU A 8 -2.21 12.91 4.27
C LEU A 8 -1.84 11.83 5.29
N PHE A 9 -2.15 10.57 5.03
CA PHE A 9 -1.84 9.43 5.89
C PHE A 9 -0.35 9.07 5.86
N ALA A 10 0.27 9.12 4.67
CA ALA A 10 1.66 8.68 4.45
C ALA A 10 2.71 9.80 4.53
N GLY A 11 2.30 11.06 4.74
CA GLY A 11 3.20 12.21 4.78
C GLY A 11 3.73 12.53 6.18
N ASP A 12 4.92 13.15 6.26
CA ASP A 12 5.63 13.52 7.51
C ASP A 12 5.01 14.71 8.29
N GLY A 13 3.76 15.07 8.01
CA GLY A 13 3.09 16.21 8.63
C GLY A 13 2.67 15.95 10.09
N PRO A 14 2.35 17.00 10.88
CA PRO A 14 1.78 16.78 12.21
C PRO A 14 0.53 15.92 12.11
N GLU A 15 0.32 15.00 13.05
CA GLU A 15 -0.90 14.18 13.13
C GLU A 15 -2.13 15.10 13.17
N ARG A 16 -2.78 15.25 12.02
CA ARG A 16 -4.09 15.91 11.90
C ARG A 16 -5.10 14.81 11.71
N GLU A 17 -6.28 14.98 12.29
CA GLU A 17 -7.38 14.06 12.00
C GLU A 17 -7.63 14.01 10.49
N LEU A 18 -7.68 12.79 9.95
CA LEU A 18 -8.03 12.60 8.55
C LEU A 18 -9.51 13.00 8.37
N PRO A 19 -9.84 13.82 7.35
CA PRO A 19 -11.23 14.19 7.07
C PRO A 19 -12.09 13.01 6.56
N GLY A 20 -11.50 11.82 6.41
CA GLY A 20 -12.18 10.57 6.13
C GLY A 20 -11.18 9.40 6.08
N HIS A 21 -11.69 8.17 6.13
CA HIS A 21 -10.87 6.96 6.28
C HIS A 21 -10.73 6.13 4.99
N LEU A 22 -11.27 6.62 3.87
CA LEU A 22 -11.11 5.95 2.58
C LEU A 22 -9.76 6.30 1.97
N LEU A 23 -8.83 5.36 1.97
CA LEU A 23 -7.50 5.51 1.38
C LEU A 23 -7.42 4.70 0.09
N THR A 24 -6.79 5.26 -0.95
CA THR A 24 -6.47 4.50 -2.15
C THR A 24 -5.40 3.47 -1.78
N TYR A 25 -5.61 2.20 -2.12
CA TYR A 25 -4.58 1.18 -1.88
C TYR A 25 -3.33 1.51 -2.73
N PRO A 26 -2.11 1.50 -2.15
CA PRO A 26 -0.92 2.08 -2.78
C PRO A 26 -0.31 1.20 -3.87
N VAL A 27 -1.11 0.84 -4.88
CA VAL A 27 -0.70 0.06 -6.05
C VAL A 27 -1.13 0.75 -7.33
N GLY A 28 -0.30 0.62 -8.36
CA GLY A 28 -0.64 0.99 -9.72
C GLY A 28 -1.21 -0.20 -10.48
N VAL A 29 -2.09 0.06 -11.44
CA VAL A 29 -2.57 -0.95 -12.39
C VAL A 29 -2.06 -0.55 -13.77
N ALA A 30 -1.20 -1.37 -14.36
CA ALA A 30 -0.69 -1.16 -15.69
C ALA A 30 -1.76 -1.45 -16.77
N ALA A 31 -1.52 -1.03 -18.00
CA ALA A 31 -2.48 -1.17 -19.10
C ALA A 31 -2.82 -2.63 -19.43
N ASP A 32 -1.94 -3.57 -19.10
CA ASP A 32 -2.12 -5.01 -19.23
C ASP A 32 -2.80 -5.65 -17.99
N GLY A 33 -3.15 -4.85 -16.99
CA GLY A 33 -3.74 -5.30 -15.73
C GLY A 33 -2.74 -5.75 -14.68
N ALA A 34 -1.43 -5.66 -14.93
CA ALA A 34 -0.42 -5.99 -13.92
C ALA A 34 -0.48 -5.02 -12.74
N VAL A 35 -0.45 -5.56 -11.52
CA VAL A 35 -0.34 -4.76 -10.28
C VAL A 35 1.12 -4.37 -10.10
N THR A 36 1.36 -3.07 -9.94
CA THR A 36 2.68 -2.46 -9.88
C THR A 36 2.85 -1.63 -8.62
N GLN A 37 4.09 -1.45 -8.21
CA GLN A 37 4.44 -0.56 -7.12
C GLN A 37 4.35 0.90 -7.57
N LEU A 38 3.77 1.76 -6.74
CA LEU A 38 3.81 3.20 -6.96
C LEU A 38 5.18 3.78 -6.54
N PRO A 39 5.72 4.77 -7.28
CA PRO A 39 6.99 5.40 -6.92
C PRO A 39 6.99 5.94 -5.48
N GLY A 40 8.00 5.57 -4.69
CA GLY A 40 8.11 5.97 -3.27
C GLY A 40 7.24 5.17 -2.30
N MET A 41 6.45 4.20 -2.78
CA MET A 41 5.51 3.41 -1.95
C MET A 41 5.84 1.91 -2.01
N GLU A 42 7.12 1.57 -1.83
CA GLU A 42 7.54 0.15 -1.78
C GLU A 42 6.99 -0.56 -0.54
N PHE A 43 7.06 0.14 0.58
CA PHE A 43 6.68 -0.34 1.89
C PHE A 43 5.47 0.44 2.40
N PHE A 44 4.68 -0.19 3.28
CA PHE A 44 3.67 0.57 4.01
C PHE A 44 4.35 1.63 4.90
N PRO A 45 3.71 2.80 5.08
CA PRO A 45 4.17 3.81 6.04
C PRO A 45 4.49 3.16 7.39
N ASP A 46 5.58 3.59 8.01
CA ASP A 46 6.08 3.09 9.31
C ASP A 46 6.52 1.62 9.35
N THR A 47 6.67 0.96 8.20
CA THR A 47 7.07 -0.45 8.12
C THR A 47 8.18 -0.72 7.11
N GLN A 48 8.73 -1.94 7.16
CA GLN A 48 9.53 -2.54 6.09
C GLN A 48 8.75 -3.63 5.32
N ALA A 49 7.42 -3.64 5.43
CA ALA A 49 6.57 -4.62 4.79
C ALA A 49 6.22 -4.17 3.36
N ARG A 50 6.58 -4.99 2.36
CA ARG A 50 6.35 -4.69 0.94
C ARG A 50 4.85 -4.67 0.63
N VAL A 51 4.38 -3.63 -0.04
CA VAL A 51 2.95 -3.48 -0.42
C VAL A 51 2.48 -4.63 -1.31
N LEU A 52 3.30 -5.02 -2.29
CA LEU A 52 2.98 -6.14 -3.20
C LEU A 52 3.12 -7.53 -2.56
N GLY A 53 3.54 -7.58 -1.29
CA GLY A 53 3.85 -8.82 -0.59
C GLY A 53 5.07 -9.55 -1.13
N ALA A 54 5.23 -10.78 -0.66
CA ALA A 54 6.25 -11.72 -1.13
C ALA A 54 5.71 -13.14 -0.97
N LYS A 55 5.94 -13.98 -1.98
CA LYS A 55 5.58 -15.40 -1.88
C LYS A 55 6.50 -16.07 -0.86
N SER A 56 5.92 -16.83 0.07
CA SER A 56 6.72 -17.65 0.98
C SER A 56 7.22 -18.91 0.27
N ASP A 57 8.50 -19.22 0.44
CA ASP A 57 9.08 -20.49 0.00
C ASP A 57 8.90 -21.61 1.03
N TYR A 58 8.52 -21.26 2.26
CA TYR A 58 8.37 -22.20 3.39
C TYR A 58 6.91 -22.53 3.69
N LEU A 59 6.00 -21.57 3.54
CA LEU A 59 4.60 -21.76 3.87
C LEU A 59 3.83 -22.31 2.66
N PRO A 60 3.18 -23.49 2.78
CA PRO A 60 2.38 -24.02 1.70
C PRO A 60 1.11 -23.18 1.49
N PRO A 61 0.58 -23.09 0.25
CA PRO A 61 -0.62 -22.32 -0.06
C PRO A 61 -1.84 -22.67 0.80
N ILE A 62 -2.02 -23.94 1.17
CA ILE A 62 -3.14 -24.41 2.01
C ILE A 62 -3.26 -23.68 3.36
N LEU A 63 -2.21 -23.01 3.82
CA LEU A 63 -2.21 -22.22 5.06
C LEU A 63 -2.42 -20.72 4.83
N THR A 64 -2.32 -20.23 3.59
CA THR A 64 -2.22 -18.79 3.27
C THR A 64 -3.19 -18.31 2.18
N THR A 65 -3.96 -19.22 1.56
CA THR A 65 -5.05 -18.95 0.61
C THR A 65 -6.40 -19.23 1.24
#